data_AF-A0A5J4PMP0-F1
#
_entry.id   AF-A0A5J4PMP0-F1
#
_cell.length_a   1.000
_cell.length_b   1.000
_cell.length_c   1.000
_cell.angle_alpha   90.00
_cell.angle_beta   90.00
_cell.angle_gamma   90.00
#
_symmetry.space_group_name_H-M   'P 1'
#
loop_
_entity.id
_entity.type
_entity.pdbx_description
1 polymer ?
#
loop_
_entity_poly.entity_id
_entity_poly.type
_entity_poly.pdbx_seq_one_letter_code
_entity_poly.pdbx_strand_id
1 'polypeptide(L)'
;GNVGLELTDTNGAQKGANAISNIRQMLDLWNGEIISDFTYNNAAVSVRTVSDASGSQISTSVSSHLLSNGEVKLNLRFPYPSGGHTDDSSDWNNFAAHTSVIVEKGDSFVVIKRTLDETTYFVKVQWNKPATITEKAPHYFVITASSGNLELTCLFAGEQPSEALPFYAEAKAASKVFWNNYWKSGGAIDFLECSDPRAKELERRVILSQYIMRSNNTGEIPPPETGLVYNSWYGRPQLEMHWWHSVHHALWGHPELLEKSMGRYKDAAYSPAKSIAARQGFVVCEIRNNLTIP
;
A
#
# COMPACT_ATOMS: atom_id res chain seq x y z
N GLY A 1 -5.12 7.22 -3.15
CA GLY A 1 -4.61 7.84 -4.39
C GLY A 1 -3.94 6.75 -5.20
N ASN A 2 -4.07 6.79 -6.51
CA ASN A 2 -3.55 5.76 -7.40
C ASN A 2 -2.26 6.22 -8.05
N VAL A 3 -1.24 5.36 -7.98
CA VAL A 3 -0.01 5.46 -8.77
C VAL A 3 -0.02 4.31 -9.75
N GLY A 4 0.03 4.62 -11.04
CA GLY A 4 -0.16 3.60 -12.05
C GLY A 4 0.43 3.97 -13.41
N LEU A 5 0.16 3.13 -14.40
CA LEU A 5 0.49 3.41 -15.77
C LEU A 5 -0.69 4.10 -16.47
N GLU A 6 -0.37 5.01 -17.37
CA GLU A 6 -1.28 5.51 -18.39
C GLU A 6 -0.84 4.90 -19.73
N LEU A 7 -1.76 4.17 -20.35
CA LEU A 7 -1.55 3.47 -21.61
C LEU A 7 -2.36 4.17 -22.70
N THR A 8 -1.69 4.76 -23.68
CA THR A 8 -2.31 5.44 -24.83
C THR A 8 -1.90 4.78 -26.14
N ASP A 9 -2.72 4.90 -27.18
CA ASP A 9 -2.28 4.58 -28.54
C ASP A 9 -1.40 5.69 -29.13
N THR A 10 -0.95 5.47 -30.37
CA THR A 10 -0.14 6.42 -31.15
C THR A 10 -0.87 7.75 -31.42
N ASN A 11 -2.19 7.79 -31.29
CA ASN A 11 -3.00 9.00 -31.40
C ASN A 11 -3.26 9.66 -30.04
N GLY A 12 -2.70 9.12 -28.95
CA GLY A 12 -2.89 9.61 -27.59
C GLY A 12 -4.19 9.19 -26.92
N ALA A 13 -5.00 8.32 -27.54
CA ALA A 13 -6.25 7.84 -26.95
C ALA A 13 -5.98 6.74 -25.93
N GLN A 14 -6.60 6.84 -24.75
CA GLN A 14 -6.44 5.86 -23.69
C GLN A 14 -7.02 4.50 -24.10
N LYS A 15 -6.26 3.43 -23.86
CA LYS A 15 -6.73 2.05 -24.10
C LYS A 15 -7.13 1.38 -22.79
N GLY A 16 -8.18 0.57 -22.88
CA GLY A 16 -8.63 -0.28 -21.77
C GLY A 16 -7.78 -1.54 -21.61
N ALA A 17 -8.05 -2.30 -20.55
CA ALA A 17 -7.32 -3.53 -20.21
C ALA A 17 -7.25 -4.57 -21.35
N ASN A 18 -8.25 -4.58 -22.24
CA ASN A 18 -8.32 -5.51 -23.38
C ASN A 18 -7.20 -5.29 -24.42
N ALA A 19 -6.46 -4.18 -24.36
CA ALA A 19 -5.31 -3.92 -25.22
C ALA A 19 -4.00 -4.56 -24.72
N ILE A 20 -4.02 -5.17 -23.53
CA ILE A 20 -2.86 -5.82 -22.91
C ILE A 20 -2.90 -7.32 -23.21
N SER A 21 -1.76 -7.89 -23.61
CA SER A 21 -1.62 -9.34 -23.87
C SER A 21 -0.36 -9.90 -23.23
N ASN A 22 -0.18 -11.23 -23.30
CA ASN A 22 1.01 -11.94 -22.76
C ASN A 22 1.31 -11.59 -21.30
N ILE A 23 0.28 -11.53 -20.46
CA ILE A 23 0.39 -11.09 -19.07
C ILE A 23 1.07 -12.16 -18.23
N ARG A 24 2.16 -11.79 -17.57
CA ARG A 24 2.81 -12.56 -16.52
C ARG A 24 2.98 -11.66 -15.30
N GLN A 25 2.32 -12.01 -14.21
CA GLN A 25 2.46 -11.31 -12.93
C GLN A 25 2.84 -12.31 -11.83
N MET A 26 3.81 -11.94 -11.02
CA MET A 26 4.31 -12.74 -9.91
C MET A 26 4.53 -11.84 -8.69
N LEU A 27 4.06 -12.30 -7.54
CA LEU A 27 4.45 -11.75 -6.25
C LEU A 27 5.56 -12.61 -5.66
N ASP A 28 6.77 -12.06 -5.58
CA ASP A 28 7.89 -12.68 -4.88
C ASP A 28 7.73 -12.44 -3.38
N LEU A 29 7.14 -13.41 -2.69
CA LEU A 29 6.89 -13.35 -1.24
C LEU A 29 8.19 -13.24 -0.44
N TRP A 30 9.28 -13.83 -0.94
CA TRP A 30 10.56 -13.86 -0.22
C TRP A 30 11.23 -12.48 -0.21
N ASN A 31 11.20 -11.77 -1.34
CA ASN A 31 11.83 -10.47 -1.49
C ASN A 31 10.86 -9.27 -1.37
N GLY A 32 9.55 -9.52 -1.35
CA GLY A 32 8.52 -8.48 -1.30
C GLY A 32 8.38 -7.66 -2.58
N GLU A 33 8.54 -8.29 -3.75
CA GLU A 33 8.55 -7.61 -5.04
C GLU A 33 7.38 -8.11 -5.92
N ILE A 34 6.65 -7.17 -6.52
CA ILE A 34 5.72 -7.48 -7.60
C ILE A 34 6.46 -7.35 -8.93
N ILE A 35 6.43 -8.43 -9.71
CA ILE A 35 7.05 -8.56 -11.02
C ILE A 35 5.93 -8.70 -12.04
N SER A 36 5.75 -7.69 -12.89
CA SER A 36 4.75 -7.69 -13.95
C SER A 36 5.42 -7.52 -15.31
N ASP A 37 5.18 -8.45 -16.22
CA ASP A 37 5.61 -8.40 -17.62
C ASP A 37 4.36 -8.57 -18.50
N PHE A 38 4.22 -7.73 -19.52
CA PHE A 38 3.10 -7.81 -20.46
C PHE A 38 3.48 -7.22 -21.81
N THR A 39 2.62 -7.42 -22.81
CA THR A 39 2.72 -6.78 -24.12
C THR A 39 1.64 -5.72 -24.27
N TYR A 40 2.03 -4.56 -24.76
CA TYR A 40 1.15 -3.44 -25.12
C TYR A 40 1.66 -2.80 -26.42
N ASN A 41 0.79 -2.41 -27.35
CA ASN A 41 1.17 -1.89 -28.68
C ASN A 41 2.29 -2.71 -29.36
N ASN A 42 2.21 -4.04 -29.31
CA ASN A 42 3.20 -4.99 -29.84
C ASN A 42 4.62 -4.87 -29.25
N ALA A 43 4.76 -4.21 -28.10
CA ALA A 43 6.01 -4.04 -27.38
C ALA A 43 5.94 -4.64 -25.97
N ALA A 44 7.06 -5.18 -25.51
CA ALA A 44 7.20 -5.63 -24.13
C ALA A 44 7.23 -4.45 -23.15
N VAL A 45 6.49 -4.58 -22.05
CA VAL A 45 6.51 -3.68 -20.90
C VAL A 45 6.83 -4.49 -19.66
N SER A 46 7.88 -4.07 -18.96
CA SER A 46 8.32 -4.68 -17.71
C SER A 46 8.15 -3.69 -16.58
N VAL A 47 7.44 -4.08 -15.51
CA VAL A 47 7.21 -3.29 -14.30
C VAL A 47 7.66 -4.09 -13.10
N ARG A 48 8.44 -3.47 -12.24
CA ARG A 48 8.87 -4.03 -10.96
C ARG A 48 8.50 -3.07 -9.86
N THR A 49 7.86 -3.54 -8.80
CA THR A 49 7.35 -2.65 -7.75
C THR A 49 7.62 -3.25 -6.38
N VAL A 50 8.11 -2.42 -5.47
CA VAL A 50 8.30 -2.73 -4.05
C VAL A 50 7.62 -1.66 -3.21
N SER A 51 7.15 -2.05 -2.03
CA SER A 51 6.69 -1.12 -1.00
C SER A 51 7.75 -1.04 0.08
N ASP A 52 7.98 0.16 0.62
CA ASP A 52 8.75 0.28 1.85
C ASP A 52 8.00 -0.38 3.01
N ALA A 53 8.74 -0.99 3.92
CA ALA A 53 8.19 -1.73 5.05
C ALA A 53 8.07 -0.87 6.32
N SER A 54 8.77 0.25 6.38
CA SER A 54 8.83 1.18 7.52
C SER A 54 8.08 2.49 7.31
N GLY A 55 7.88 2.89 6.06
CA GLY A 55 7.29 4.16 5.65
C GLY A 55 6.19 3.99 4.62
N SER A 56 5.47 5.07 4.35
CA SER A 56 4.37 5.09 3.39
C SER A 56 4.88 5.37 1.98
N GLN A 57 5.74 4.49 1.46
CA GLN A 57 6.43 4.67 0.18
C GLN A 57 6.28 3.45 -0.73
N ILE A 58 6.12 3.71 -2.03
CA ILE A 58 6.28 2.70 -3.08
C ILE A 58 7.38 3.11 -4.05
N SER A 59 8.10 2.15 -4.59
CA SER A 59 9.10 2.38 -5.64
C SER A 59 8.88 1.42 -6.80
N THR A 60 8.94 1.94 -8.02
CA THR A 60 8.71 1.17 -9.24
C THR A 60 9.79 1.42 -10.27
N SER A 61 10.12 0.39 -11.05
CA SER A 61 10.97 0.45 -12.24
C SER A 61 10.16 -0.03 -13.44
N VAL A 62 10.05 0.83 -14.45
CA VAL A 62 9.34 0.54 -15.70
C VAL A 62 10.35 0.54 -16.84
N SER A 63 10.30 -0.47 -17.70
CA SER A 63 11.15 -0.60 -18.88
C SER A 63 10.32 -0.97 -20.11
N SER A 64 10.36 -0.10 -21.12
CA SER A 64 9.80 -0.27 -22.45
C SER A 64 10.19 0.90 -23.35
N HIS A 65 10.46 0.67 -24.63
CA HIS A 65 10.65 1.77 -25.59
C HIS A 65 9.38 2.63 -25.76
N LEU A 66 8.21 2.11 -25.38
CA LEU A 66 6.96 2.87 -25.36
C LEU A 66 6.96 4.05 -24.37
N LEU A 67 7.85 4.04 -23.37
CA LEU A 67 8.03 5.19 -22.47
C LEU A 67 8.55 6.41 -23.23
N SER A 68 9.63 6.24 -24.00
CA SER A 68 10.20 7.34 -24.80
C SER A 68 9.29 7.81 -25.94
N ASN A 69 8.39 6.93 -26.42
CA ASN A 69 7.39 7.29 -27.43
C ASN A 69 6.18 8.03 -26.82
N GLY A 70 6.06 8.06 -25.49
CA GLY A 70 4.91 8.63 -24.79
C GLY A 70 3.62 7.79 -24.89
N GLU A 71 3.72 6.52 -25.27
CA GLU A 71 2.58 5.57 -25.32
C GLU A 71 2.34 4.89 -23.96
N VAL A 72 3.40 4.77 -23.15
CA VAL A 72 3.34 4.40 -21.74
C VAL A 72 3.83 5.59 -20.93
N LYS A 73 3.04 6.02 -19.94
CA LYS A 73 3.40 7.08 -18.97
C LYS A 73 3.11 6.59 -17.56
N LEU A 74 3.62 7.29 -16.55
CA LEU A 74 3.19 7.06 -15.17
C LEU A 74 2.17 8.13 -14.77
N ASN A 75 1.25 7.79 -13.89
CA ASN A 75 0.26 8.72 -13.38
C ASN A 75 0.18 8.71 -11.86
N LEU A 76 -0.27 9.86 -11.32
CA LEU A 76 -0.82 9.98 -9.99
C LEU A 76 -2.23 10.54 -10.11
N ARG A 77 -3.22 9.79 -9.65
CA ARG A 77 -4.62 10.22 -9.69
C ARG A 77 -5.23 10.10 -8.31
N PHE A 78 -5.91 11.15 -7.86
CA PHE A 78 -6.44 11.19 -6.51
C PHE A 78 -7.97 11.38 -6.51
N PRO A 79 -8.74 10.43 -5.96
CA PRO A 79 -10.18 10.58 -5.80
C PRO A 79 -10.51 11.34 -4.51
N TYR A 80 -11.77 11.78 -4.41
CA TYR A 80 -12.39 12.10 -3.13
C TYR A 80 -12.89 10.79 -2.49
N PRO A 81 -12.95 10.65 -1.16
CA PRO A 81 -13.51 9.47 -0.52
C PRO A 81 -14.99 9.34 -0.89
N SER A 82 -15.40 8.17 -1.38
CA SER A 82 -16.80 7.91 -1.74
C SER A 82 -17.76 7.94 -0.55
N GLY A 83 -17.27 7.64 0.65
CA GLY A 83 -18.08 7.51 1.87
C GLY A 83 -19.02 6.29 1.87
N GLY A 84 -18.85 5.36 0.92
CA GLY A 84 -19.67 4.16 0.79
C GLY A 84 -19.48 3.16 1.93
N HIS A 85 -20.51 2.33 2.16
CA HIS A 85 -20.42 1.23 3.12
C HIS A 85 -19.41 0.17 2.65
N THR A 86 -19.50 -0.23 1.37
CA THR A 86 -18.60 -1.21 0.74
C THR A 86 -18.34 -0.81 -0.70
N ASP A 87 -17.13 -0.37 -1.03
CA ASP A 87 -16.72 0.03 -2.38
C ASP A 87 -15.18 0.16 -2.51
N ASP A 88 -14.71 0.70 -3.63
CA ASP A 88 -13.29 1.00 -3.90
C ASP A 88 -12.82 2.33 -3.29
N SER A 89 -13.64 2.92 -2.41
CA SER A 89 -13.39 4.16 -1.66
C SER A 89 -13.21 5.41 -2.52
N SER A 90 -13.53 5.36 -3.82
CA SER A 90 -13.06 6.35 -4.78
C SER A 90 -14.18 7.04 -5.54
N ASP A 91 -14.51 8.28 -5.15
CA ASP A 91 -15.31 9.20 -5.98
C ASP A 91 -14.39 10.02 -6.89
N TRP A 92 -14.45 9.69 -8.19
CA TRP A 92 -13.65 10.34 -9.23
C TRP A 92 -14.29 11.58 -9.83
N ASN A 93 -15.51 11.97 -9.41
CA ASN A 93 -16.27 13.06 -10.02
C ASN A 93 -16.40 14.28 -9.10
N ASN A 94 -16.07 14.15 -7.82
CA ASN A 94 -16.16 15.25 -6.84
C ASN A 94 -14.89 16.09 -6.74
N PHE A 95 -14.50 16.71 -7.86
CA PHE A 95 -13.25 17.48 -7.96
C PHE A 95 -13.20 18.71 -7.05
N ALA A 96 -14.35 19.33 -6.76
CA ALA A 96 -14.38 20.57 -5.97
C ALA A 96 -14.25 20.35 -4.46
N ALA A 97 -14.43 19.12 -3.97
CA ALA A 97 -14.40 18.80 -2.53
C ALA A 97 -12.99 18.58 -1.97
N HIS A 98 -11.96 18.58 -2.80
CA HIS A 98 -10.57 18.42 -2.37
C HIS A 98 -9.60 19.22 -3.24
N THR A 99 -8.35 19.34 -2.80
CA THR A 99 -7.30 20.01 -3.56
C THR A 99 -6.06 19.14 -3.71
N SER A 100 -5.37 19.31 -4.84
CA SER A 100 -4.04 18.75 -5.11
C SER A 100 -3.21 19.85 -5.75
N VAL A 101 -2.25 20.40 -5.03
CA VAL A 101 -1.45 21.54 -5.52
C VAL A 101 0.02 21.17 -5.51
N ILE A 102 0.71 21.39 -6.63
CA ILE A 102 2.17 21.29 -6.67
C ILE A 102 2.73 22.45 -5.85
N VAL A 103 3.36 22.14 -4.72
CA VAL A 103 3.97 23.13 -3.82
C VAL A 103 5.48 23.23 -3.99
N GLU A 104 6.10 22.21 -4.59
CA GLU A 104 7.52 22.18 -4.89
C GLU A 104 7.76 21.34 -6.14
N LYS A 105 8.70 21.77 -6.99
CA LYS A 105 9.07 21.08 -8.22
C LYS A 105 10.55 21.31 -8.51
N GLY A 106 11.27 20.22 -8.75
CA GLY A 106 12.63 20.23 -9.29
C GLY A 106 12.72 19.47 -10.61
N ASP A 107 13.95 19.26 -11.09
CA ASP A 107 14.20 18.54 -12.35
C ASP A 107 13.86 17.05 -12.27
N SER A 108 13.99 16.47 -11.08
CA SER A 108 13.82 15.03 -10.82
C SER A 108 12.74 14.70 -9.81
N PHE A 109 11.94 15.68 -9.36
CA PHE A 109 10.91 15.46 -8.36
C PHE A 109 9.78 16.49 -8.38
N VAL A 110 8.67 16.14 -7.72
CA VAL A 110 7.56 17.03 -7.39
C VAL A 110 7.08 16.75 -5.97
N VAL A 111 6.54 17.76 -5.30
CA VAL A 111 5.77 17.61 -4.07
C VAL A 111 4.36 18.18 -4.28
N ILE A 112 3.36 17.33 -4.06
CA ILE A 112 1.94 17.66 -4.18
C ILE A 112 1.35 17.73 -2.78
N LYS A 113 0.85 18.90 -2.39
CA LYS A 113 0.03 19.06 -1.18
C LYS A 113 -1.40 18.64 -1.48
N ARG A 114 -1.93 17.73 -0.66
CA ARG A 114 -3.29 17.20 -0.72
C ARG A 114 -4.07 17.69 0.49
N THR A 115 -5.26 18.23 0.25
CA THR A 115 -6.21 18.58 1.32
C THR A 115 -7.56 17.97 0.99
N LEU A 116 -8.10 17.17 1.92
CA LEU A 116 -9.44 16.60 1.88
C LEU A 116 -10.12 16.93 3.21
N ASP A 117 -11.14 17.77 3.17
CA ASP A 117 -11.79 18.30 4.37
C ASP A 117 -10.73 18.85 5.37
N GLU A 118 -10.66 18.29 6.57
CA GLU A 118 -9.71 18.67 7.63
C GLU A 118 -8.35 17.96 7.50
N THR A 119 -8.22 16.95 6.64
CA THR A 119 -6.99 16.16 6.48
C THR A 119 -6.08 16.79 5.43
N THR A 120 -4.84 17.08 5.80
CA THR A 120 -3.78 17.51 4.88
C THR A 120 -2.61 16.53 4.92
N TYR A 121 -2.08 16.18 3.75
CA TYR A 121 -0.87 15.37 3.61
C TYR A 121 -0.11 15.76 2.32
N PHE A 122 1.08 15.25 2.15
CA PHE A 122 1.96 15.52 1.02
C PHE A 122 2.29 14.24 0.27
N VAL A 123 2.44 14.36 -1.05
CA VAL A 123 2.90 13.28 -1.93
C VAL A 123 4.16 13.77 -2.62
N LYS A 124 5.32 13.19 -2.26
CA LYS A 124 6.58 13.44 -2.98
C LYS A 124 6.82 12.32 -3.96
N VAL A 125 7.10 12.72 -5.20
CA VAL A 125 7.41 11.79 -6.28
C VAL A 125 8.77 12.16 -6.84
N GLN A 126 9.68 11.20 -6.90
CA GLN A 126 11.03 11.40 -7.40
C GLN A 126 11.36 10.35 -8.46
N TRP A 127 12.07 10.75 -9.51
CA TRP A 127 12.44 9.89 -10.63
C TRP A 127 13.92 10.01 -11.00
N ASN A 128 14.49 8.94 -11.55
CA ASN A 128 15.95 8.84 -11.77
C ASN A 128 16.44 9.32 -13.14
N LYS A 129 15.54 9.57 -14.09
CA LYS A 129 15.86 9.95 -15.47
C LYS A 129 14.99 11.10 -15.96
N PRO A 130 15.43 11.90 -16.94
CA PRO A 130 14.66 13.05 -17.41
C PRO A 130 13.21 12.68 -17.74
N ALA A 131 12.28 13.34 -17.06
CA ALA A 131 10.85 13.18 -17.22
C ALA A 131 10.14 14.51 -16.92
N THR A 132 8.96 14.68 -17.50
CA THR A 132 8.13 15.88 -17.29
C THR A 132 6.84 15.49 -16.61
N ILE A 133 6.45 16.27 -15.59
CA ILE A 133 5.15 16.15 -14.95
C ILE A 133 4.21 17.26 -15.43
N THR A 134 2.98 16.86 -15.75
CA THR A 134 1.88 17.74 -16.15
C THR A 134 0.62 17.40 -15.35
N GLU A 135 -0.17 18.40 -14.97
CA GLU A 135 -1.53 18.19 -14.50
C GLU A 135 -2.45 18.08 -15.73
N LYS A 136 -2.90 16.87 -16.03
CA LYS A 136 -3.72 16.57 -17.21
C LYS A 136 -5.19 16.93 -17.01
N ALA A 137 -5.66 16.79 -15.78
CA ALA A 137 -7.01 17.13 -15.31
C ALA A 137 -6.94 17.35 -13.79
N PRO A 138 -7.98 17.94 -13.16
CA PRO A 138 -8.01 18.12 -11.71
C PRO A 138 -7.63 16.83 -10.96
N HIS A 139 -6.61 16.93 -10.11
CA HIS A 139 -6.09 15.83 -9.29
C HIS A 139 -5.53 14.63 -10.09
N TYR A 140 -5.21 14.84 -11.37
CA TYR A 140 -4.62 13.84 -12.25
C TYR A 140 -3.33 14.39 -12.87
N PHE A 141 -2.21 13.87 -12.36
CA PHE A 141 -0.87 14.20 -12.82
C PHE A 141 -0.29 13.07 -13.66
N VAL A 142 0.43 13.42 -14.72
CA VAL A 142 1.04 12.48 -15.66
C VAL A 142 2.52 12.81 -15.80
N ILE A 143 3.34 11.77 -15.67
CA ILE A 143 4.80 11.80 -15.79
C ILE A 143 5.19 11.11 -17.10
N THR A 144 5.78 11.89 -18.00
CA THR A 144 6.25 11.42 -19.32
C THR A 144 7.77 11.36 -19.32
N ALA A 145 8.33 10.15 -19.48
CA ALA A 145 9.76 9.94 -19.57
C ALA A 145 10.28 10.19 -21.00
N SER A 146 11.53 10.64 -21.12
CA SER A 146 12.19 10.76 -22.43
C SER A 146 13.09 9.54 -22.76
N SER A 147 13.08 8.51 -21.92
CA SER A 147 13.89 7.29 -22.06
C SER A 147 13.04 6.03 -21.97
N GLY A 148 13.53 4.93 -22.57
CA GLY A 148 12.89 3.62 -22.56
C GLY A 148 12.90 2.89 -21.21
N ASN A 149 13.36 3.54 -20.14
CA ASN A 149 13.25 3.05 -18.77
C ASN A 149 13.13 4.24 -17.80
N LEU A 150 12.44 4.03 -16.69
CA LEU A 150 12.23 5.04 -15.64
C LEU A 150 12.04 4.35 -14.30
N GLU A 151 12.74 4.82 -13.28
CA GLU A 151 12.44 4.49 -11.89
C GLU A 151 11.75 5.67 -11.23
N LEU A 152 10.72 5.38 -10.44
CA LEU A 152 9.92 6.36 -9.75
C LEU A 152 9.61 5.88 -8.33
N THR A 153 9.81 6.75 -7.36
CA THR A 153 9.45 6.52 -5.96
C THR A 153 8.42 7.54 -5.54
N CYS A 154 7.35 7.08 -4.88
CA CYS A 154 6.25 7.89 -4.39
C CYS A 154 6.12 7.70 -2.88
N LEU A 155 6.32 8.78 -2.13
CA LEU A 155 6.17 8.86 -0.68
C LEU A 155 4.89 9.63 -0.32
N PHE A 156 4.11 9.09 0.62
CA PHE A 156 3.00 9.77 1.28
C PHE A 156 3.46 10.19 2.69
N ALA A 157 3.28 11.45 3.06
CA ALA A 157 3.76 11.98 4.33
C ALA A 157 2.76 12.98 4.94
N GLY A 158 2.66 13.02 6.28
CA GLY A 158 1.82 14.02 6.97
C GLY A 158 2.37 15.45 6.85
N GLU A 159 3.69 15.57 6.82
CA GLU A 159 4.42 16.84 6.68
C GLU A 159 5.15 16.91 5.33
N GLN A 160 5.51 18.12 4.89
CA GLN A 160 6.24 18.31 3.62
C GLN A 160 7.64 17.67 3.68
N PRO A 161 7.93 16.64 2.87
CA PRO A 161 9.20 15.94 2.95
C PRO A 161 10.33 16.68 2.22
N SER A 162 11.41 16.99 2.92
CA SER A 162 12.61 17.63 2.35
C SER A 162 13.62 16.62 1.79
N GLU A 163 13.67 15.40 2.31
CA GLU A 163 14.70 14.41 2.00
C GLU A 163 14.56 13.82 0.60
N ALA A 164 15.69 13.42 0.01
CA ALA A 164 15.70 12.67 -1.24
C ALA A 164 15.15 11.25 -1.01
N LEU A 165 14.36 10.75 -1.95
CA LEU A 165 13.81 9.40 -1.88
C LEU A 165 14.79 8.40 -2.52
N PRO A 166 14.85 7.15 -2.02
CA PRO A 166 15.63 6.10 -2.66
C PRO A 166 15.02 5.75 -4.02
N PHE A 167 15.85 5.31 -4.95
CA PHE A 167 15.37 4.76 -6.22
C PHE A 167 15.12 3.25 -6.13
N TYR A 168 14.70 2.63 -7.23
CA TYR A 168 14.16 1.27 -7.22
C TYR A 168 15.16 0.24 -6.67
N ALA A 169 16.42 0.32 -7.09
CA ALA A 169 17.44 -0.62 -6.66
C ALA A 169 17.66 -0.60 -5.14
N GLU A 170 17.71 0.59 -4.54
CA GLU A 170 17.88 0.78 -3.10
C GLU A 170 16.63 0.35 -2.33
N ALA A 171 15.44 0.77 -2.78
CA ALA A 171 14.17 0.36 -2.19
C ALA A 171 13.97 -1.16 -2.26
N LYS A 172 14.36 -1.81 -3.36
CA LYS A 172 14.32 -3.26 -3.51
C LYS A 172 15.26 -3.97 -2.55
N ALA A 173 16.47 -3.44 -2.35
CA ALA A 173 17.41 -4.00 -1.38
C ALA A 173 16.85 -3.92 0.05
N ALA A 174 16.24 -2.78 0.42
CA ALA A 174 15.59 -2.61 1.72
C ALA A 174 14.40 -3.57 1.90
N SER A 175 13.51 -3.67 0.91
CA SER A 175 12.38 -4.63 0.90
C SER A 175 12.87 -6.06 1.09
N LYS A 176 13.91 -6.47 0.35
CA LYS A 176 14.50 -7.80 0.47
C LYS A 176 15.01 -8.07 1.88
N VAL A 177 15.78 -7.15 2.47
CA VAL A 177 16.29 -7.30 3.83
C VAL A 177 15.13 -7.46 4.81
N PHE A 178 14.13 -6.59 4.72
CA PHE A 178 12.96 -6.65 5.58
C PHE A 178 12.23 -8.00 5.49
N TRP A 179 11.84 -8.43 4.29
CA TRP A 179 11.08 -9.67 4.11
C TRP A 179 11.90 -10.91 4.43
N ASN A 180 13.18 -10.95 4.05
CA ASN A 180 14.05 -12.06 4.41
C ASN A 180 14.21 -12.17 5.93
N ASN A 181 14.29 -11.05 6.65
CA ASN A 181 14.35 -11.06 8.12
C ASN A 181 13.03 -11.56 8.73
N TYR A 182 11.88 -11.07 8.25
CA TYR A 182 10.57 -11.56 8.67
C TYR A 182 10.46 -13.08 8.54
N TRP A 183 10.78 -13.63 7.36
CA TRP A 183 10.70 -15.08 7.15
C TRP A 183 11.70 -15.89 7.96
N LYS A 184 12.88 -15.33 8.27
CA LYS A 184 13.92 -16.04 9.03
C LYS A 184 13.75 -15.95 10.54
N SER A 185 13.07 -14.93 11.05
CA SER A 185 12.86 -14.75 12.49
C SER A 185 11.60 -15.44 13.00
N GLY A 186 10.65 -15.76 12.11
CA GLY A 186 9.41 -16.46 12.44
C GLY A 186 9.41 -17.95 12.09
N GLY A 187 8.21 -18.54 12.18
CA GLY A 187 7.95 -19.92 11.79
C GLY A 187 7.30 -20.03 10.40
N ALA A 188 7.67 -21.07 9.66
CA ALA A 188 7.00 -21.50 8.44
C ALA A 188 6.55 -22.95 8.58
N ILE A 189 5.50 -23.32 7.86
CA ILE A 189 5.04 -24.71 7.78
C ILE A 189 5.71 -25.39 6.58
N ASP A 190 6.03 -26.66 6.74
CA ASP A 190 6.59 -27.54 5.72
C ASP A 190 5.75 -28.83 5.64
N PHE A 191 5.25 -29.14 4.46
CA PHE A 191 4.50 -30.35 4.16
C PHE A 191 5.24 -31.30 3.20
N LEU A 192 6.57 -31.20 3.08
CA LEU A 192 7.37 -32.07 2.20
C LEU A 192 7.17 -33.58 2.46
N GLU A 193 6.95 -33.97 3.72
CA GLU A 193 6.70 -35.37 4.10
C GLU A 193 5.22 -35.79 3.99
N CYS A 194 4.33 -34.89 3.57
CA CYS A 194 2.91 -35.20 3.39
C CYS A 194 2.67 -35.80 2.00
N SER A 195 2.17 -37.03 1.96
CA SER A 195 1.87 -37.75 0.71
C SER A 195 0.56 -37.36 0.04
N ASP A 196 -0.28 -36.55 0.70
CA ASP A 196 -1.52 -36.06 0.11
C ASP A 196 -1.21 -35.10 -1.05
N PRO A 197 -1.77 -35.31 -2.26
CA PRO A 197 -1.48 -34.46 -3.42
C PRO A 197 -1.85 -32.98 -3.23
N ARG A 198 -2.69 -32.65 -2.24
CA ARG A 198 -3.10 -31.27 -1.91
C ARG A 198 -2.13 -30.56 -0.97
N ALA A 199 -1.15 -31.27 -0.40
CA ALA A 199 -0.20 -30.74 0.58
C ALA A 199 0.49 -29.46 0.10
N LYS A 200 1.04 -29.47 -1.14
CA LYS A 200 1.74 -28.32 -1.73
C LYS A 200 0.84 -27.08 -1.87
N GLU A 201 -0.43 -27.27 -2.21
CA GLU A 201 -1.38 -26.16 -2.32
C GLU A 201 -1.76 -25.61 -0.94
N LEU A 202 -1.89 -26.47 0.08
CA LEU A 202 -2.12 -26.02 1.45
C LEU A 202 -0.92 -25.25 2.00
N GLU A 203 0.30 -25.74 1.79
CA GLU A 203 1.55 -25.05 2.15
C GLU A 203 1.59 -23.65 1.52
N ARG A 204 1.37 -23.58 0.20
CA ARG A 204 1.33 -22.32 -0.54
C ARG A 204 0.31 -21.35 0.03
N ARG A 205 -0.88 -21.82 0.43
CA ARG A 205 -1.92 -20.98 1.06
C ARG A 205 -1.52 -20.50 2.45
N VAL A 206 -0.87 -21.34 3.26
CA VAL A 206 -0.40 -20.92 4.59
C VAL A 206 0.65 -19.83 4.46
N ILE A 207 1.65 -20.03 3.61
CA ILE A 207 2.72 -19.04 3.36
C ILE A 207 2.15 -17.74 2.79
N LEU A 208 1.26 -17.83 1.79
CA LEU A 208 0.59 -16.65 1.23
C LEU A 208 -0.26 -15.91 2.28
N SER A 209 -0.96 -16.65 3.15
CA SER A 209 -1.78 -16.05 4.21
C SER A 209 -0.91 -15.30 5.23
N GLN A 210 0.24 -15.85 5.60
CA GLN A 210 1.20 -15.13 6.45
C GLN A 210 1.65 -13.81 5.82
N TYR A 211 1.98 -13.80 4.52
CA TYR A 211 2.35 -12.58 3.79
C TYR A 211 1.21 -11.55 3.74
N ILE A 212 0.01 -11.99 3.36
CA ILE A 212 -1.17 -11.12 3.25
C ILE A 212 -1.47 -10.50 4.62
N MET A 213 -1.43 -11.31 5.68
CA MET A 213 -1.70 -10.82 7.03
C MET A 213 -0.62 -9.88 7.53
N ARG A 214 0.66 -10.18 7.26
CA ARG A 214 1.76 -9.25 7.57
C ARG A 214 1.56 -7.90 6.89
N SER A 215 1.07 -7.89 5.66
CA SER A 215 0.87 -6.66 4.88
C SER A 215 -0.38 -5.89 5.28
N ASN A 216 -1.46 -6.58 5.67
CA ASN A 216 -2.78 -5.97 5.88
C ASN A 216 -3.17 -5.74 7.33
N ASN A 217 -2.60 -6.47 8.29
CA ASN A 217 -3.10 -6.52 9.68
C ASN A 217 -2.00 -6.34 10.75
N THR A 218 -1.04 -5.44 10.50
CA THR A 218 0.06 -5.17 11.44
C THR A 218 0.34 -3.68 11.64
N GLY A 219 -0.64 -2.84 11.29
CA GLY A 219 -0.65 -1.43 11.62
C GLY A 219 -0.96 -1.19 13.09
N GLU A 220 -0.73 0.04 13.57
CA GLU A 220 -1.16 0.47 14.93
C GLU A 220 -2.69 0.56 15.04
N ILE A 221 -3.34 0.82 13.91
CA ILE A 221 -4.78 0.84 13.75
C ILE A 221 -5.22 -0.53 13.22
N PRO A 222 -6.08 -1.28 13.94
CA PRO A 222 -6.74 -2.45 13.39
C PRO A 222 -7.37 -2.11 12.04
N PRO A 223 -7.12 -2.90 10.99
CA PRO A 223 -7.69 -2.63 9.69
C PRO A 223 -9.22 -2.88 9.71
N PRO A 224 -9.93 -2.44 8.66
CA PRO A 224 -11.26 -2.97 8.33
C PRO A 224 -11.24 -4.48 8.10
N GLU A 225 -12.42 -5.09 8.05
CA GLU A 225 -12.62 -6.54 7.75
C GLU A 225 -11.90 -7.00 6.48
N THR A 226 -11.68 -6.08 5.55
CA THR A 226 -11.11 -6.31 4.23
C THR A 226 -9.63 -5.95 4.14
N GLY A 227 -8.97 -5.73 5.29
CA GLY A 227 -7.58 -5.31 5.32
C GLY A 227 -7.41 -3.91 4.73
N LEU A 228 -6.30 -3.70 4.03
CA LEU A 228 -6.00 -2.45 3.31
C LEU A 228 -6.36 -2.54 1.81
N VAL A 229 -7.19 -3.51 1.42
CA VAL A 229 -7.47 -3.83 0.01
C VAL A 229 -8.58 -2.94 -0.56
N TYR A 230 -9.66 -2.74 0.19
CA TYR A 230 -10.79 -1.87 -0.16
C TYR A 230 -11.60 -1.51 1.08
N ASN A 231 -12.50 -0.52 1.02
CA ASN A 231 -13.34 -0.16 2.15
C ASN A 231 -14.52 -1.12 2.28
N SER A 232 -14.61 -1.78 3.44
CA SER A 232 -15.83 -2.37 3.98
C SER A 232 -16.20 -1.67 5.29
N TRP A 233 -17.49 -1.66 5.63
CA TRP A 233 -18.00 -1.00 6.83
C TRP A 233 -17.51 0.44 6.99
N TYR A 234 -17.50 1.20 5.88
CA TYR A 234 -16.99 2.58 5.81
C TYR A 234 -15.49 2.73 6.09
N GLY A 235 -14.71 1.64 6.00
CA GLY A 235 -13.29 1.64 6.33
C GLY A 235 -13.01 1.77 7.84
N ARG A 236 -13.98 1.42 8.70
CA ARG A 236 -13.79 1.47 10.15
C ARG A 236 -12.91 0.31 10.63
N PRO A 237 -12.09 0.53 11.67
CA PRO A 237 -11.39 -0.55 12.35
C PRO A 237 -12.37 -1.62 12.84
N GLN A 238 -12.11 -2.88 12.50
CA GLN A 238 -12.87 -4.01 13.06
C GLN A 238 -12.26 -4.40 14.41
N LEU A 239 -12.95 -4.18 15.53
CA LEU A 239 -12.40 -4.46 16.86
C LEU A 239 -12.83 -5.82 17.42
N GLU A 240 -13.96 -6.34 16.94
CA GLU A 240 -14.59 -7.56 17.44
C GLU A 240 -13.74 -8.81 17.19
N MET A 241 -13.15 -8.90 16.00
CA MET A 241 -12.39 -10.08 15.57
C MET A 241 -10.88 -9.82 15.46
N HIS A 242 -10.44 -8.57 15.62
CA HIS A 242 -9.03 -8.22 15.41
C HIS A 242 -8.10 -9.03 16.32
N TRP A 243 -8.46 -9.28 17.58
CA TRP A 243 -7.60 -10.11 18.45
C TRP A 243 -7.38 -11.51 17.89
N TRP A 244 -8.45 -12.19 17.42
CA TRP A 244 -8.33 -13.52 16.78
C TRP A 244 -7.54 -13.47 15.47
N HIS A 245 -7.65 -12.38 14.71
CA HIS A 245 -6.89 -12.21 13.46
C HIS A 245 -5.43 -11.81 13.67
N SER A 246 -5.08 -11.24 14.82
CA SER A 246 -3.73 -10.77 15.10
C SER A 246 -2.92 -11.75 15.97
N VAL A 247 -3.58 -12.59 16.78
CA VAL A 247 -2.89 -13.56 17.66
C VAL A 247 -2.04 -14.57 16.89
N HIS A 248 -2.39 -14.88 15.65
CA HIS A 248 -1.60 -15.78 14.81
C HIS A 248 -0.15 -15.28 14.60
N HIS A 249 0.09 -13.96 14.62
CA HIS A 249 1.45 -13.42 14.51
C HIS A 249 2.33 -13.91 15.65
N ALA A 250 1.80 -13.92 16.88
CA ALA A 250 2.51 -14.46 18.04
C ALA A 250 2.76 -15.98 17.89
N LEU A 251 1.80 -16.73 17.35
CA LEU A 251 1.97 -18.17 17.09
C LEU A 251 3.04 -18.47 16.03
N TRP A 252 3.27 -17.54 15.09
CA TRP A 252 4.34 -17.64 14.10
C TRP A 252 5.66 -16.98 14.54
N GLY A 253 5.82 -16.64 15.82
CA GLY A 253 7.08 -16.10 16.36
C GLY A 253 7.23 -14.58 16.23
N HIS A 254 6.15 -13.86 15.99
CA HIS A 254 6.10 -12.40 15.84
C HIS A 254 5.17 -11.72 16.86
N PRO A 255 5.36 -11.90 18.17
CA PRO A 255 4.49 -11.29 19.19
C PRO A 255 4.47 -9.76 19.13
N GLU A 256 5.54 -9.12 18.66
CA GLU A 256 5.65 -7.68 18.49
C GLU A 256 4.60 -7.10 17.51
N LEU A 257 4.19 -7.90 16.51
CA LEU A 257 3.18 -7.47 15.53
C LEU A 257 1.77 -7.49 16.13
N LEU A 258 1.50 -8.40 17.08
CA LEU A 258 0.26 -8.37 17.87
C LEU A 258 0.26 -7.18 18.83
N GLU A 259 1.35 -7.00 19.58
CA GLU A 259 1.47 -5.96 20.60
C GLU A 259 1.25 -4.55 20.04
N LYS A 260 1.76 -4.29 18.83
CA LYS A 260 1.69 -2.99 18.16
C LYS A 260 0.28 -2.40 18.07
N SER A 261 -0.76 -3.22 17.88
CA SER A 261 -2.15 -2.76 17.80
C SER A 261 -2.92 -2.87 19.12
N MET A 262 -2.38 -3.58 20.13
CA MET A 262 -3.04 -3.72 21.44
C MET A 262 -3.12 -2.39 22.21
N GLY A 263 -2.15 -1.50 22.02
CA GLY A 263 -2.16 -0.15 22.62
C GLY A 263 -3.45 0.62 22.33
N ARG A 264 -4.05 0.42 21.14
CA ARG A 264 -5.29 1.13 20.76
C ARG A 264 -6.47 0.81 21.68
N TYR A 265 -6.59 -0.42 22.17
CA TYR A 265 -7.67 -0.80 23.09
C TYR A 265 -7.56 -0.03 24.40
N LYS A 266 -6.33 0.11 24.90
CA LYS A 266 -6.02 0.82 26.14
C LYS A 266 -6.13 2.33 25.97
N ASP A 267 -5.53 2.89 24.94
CA ASP A 267 -5.26 4.34 24.87
C ASP A 267 -6.37 5.09 24.12
N ALA A 268 -6.91 4.50 23.06
CA ALA A 268 -7.91 5.16 22.20
C ALA A 268 -9.34 4.71 22.47
N ALA A 269 -9.57 3.42 22.76
CA ALA A 269 -10.92 2.88 22.94
C ALA A 269 -11.45 3.05 24.38
N TYR A 270 -10.58 2.98 25.39
CA TYR A 270 -11.00 2.94 26.80
C TYR A 270 -11.74 4.21 27.25
N SER A 271 -11.16 5.39 27.05
CA SER A 271 -11.75 6.66 27.54
C SER A 271 -13.12 6.97 26.89
N PRO A 272 -13.30 6.82 25.56
CA PRO A 272 -14.61 6.92 24.93
C PRO A 272 -15.59 5.85 25.43
N ALA A 273 -15.16 4.59 25.56
CA ALA A 273 -16.01 3.50 26.05
C ALA A 273 -16.52 3.78 27.48
N LYS A 274 -15.64 4.26 28.38
CA LYS A 274 -16.00 4.68 29.73
C LYS A 274 -17.03 5.82 29.74
N SER A 275 -16.85 6.80 28.87
CA SER A 275 -17.80 7.92 28.72
C SER A 275 -19.17 7.45 28.22
N ILE A 276 -19.18 6.51 27.26
CA ILE A 276 -20.42 5.91 26.73
C ILE A 276 -21.12 5.09 27.81
N ALA A 277 -20.38 4.27 28.57
CA ALA A 277 -20.92 3.47 29.67
C ALA A 277 -21.59 4.36 30.74
N ALA A 278 -20.91 5.43 31.16
CA ALA A 278 -21.46 6.39 32.12
C ALA A 278 -22.74 7.06 31.60
N ARG A 279 -22.75 7.49 30.33
CA ARG A 279 -23.95 8.06 29.68
C ARG A 279 -25.12 7.06 29.66
N GLN A 280 -24.83 5.76 29.59
CA GLN A 280 -25.83 4.69 29.59
C GLN A 280 -26.22 4.22 31.00
N GLY A 281 -25.66 4.81 32.07
CA GLY A 281 -25.95 4.44 33.46
C GLY A 281 -25.19 3.20 33.96
N PHE A 282 -24.20 2.71 33.22
CA PHE A 282 -23.34 1.62 33.66
C PHE A 282 -22.15 2.12 34.48
N VAL A 283 -21.79 1.37 35.52
CA VAL A 283 -20.57 1.60 36.30
C VAL A 283 -19.42 0.84 35.64
N VAL A 284 -18.31 1.52 35.34
CA VAL A 284 -17.12 0.87 34.79
C VAL A 284 -16.39 0.09 35.88
N CYS A 285 -16.25 -1.22 35.68
CA CYS A 285 -15.41 -2.07 36.52
C CYS A 285 -13.96 -1.96 36.04
N GLU A 286 -13.10 -1.31 36.82
CA GLU A 286 -11.66 -1.27 36.59
C GLU A 286 -10.99 -2.44 37.30
N ILE A 287 -10.43 -3.39 36.53
CA ILE A 287 -9.54 -4.42 37.09
C ILE A 287 -8.21 -3.73 37.41
N ARG A 288 -8.00 -3.38 38.68
CA ARG A 288 -6.69 -2.92 39.15
C ARG A 288 -5.76 -4.12 39.25
N ASN A 289 -4.82 -4.24 38.31
CA ASN A 289 -3.76 -5.25 38.39
C ASN A 289 -2.82 -4.93 39.56
N ASN A 290 -3.12 -5.47 40.74
CA ASN A 290 -2.13 -5.66 41.81
C ASN A 290 -1.33 -6.94 41.54
N LEU A 291 -0.80 -7.09 40.32
CA LEU A 291 0.15 -8.16 40.01
C LEU A 291 1.55 -7.70 40.45
N THR A 292 1.81 -7.76 41.75
CA THR A 292 3.17 -8.01 42.23
C THR A 292 3.52 -9.43 41.81
N ILE A 293 4.37 -9.55 40.79
CA ILE A 293 5.00 -10.82 40.42
C ILE A 293 5.94 -11.19 41.59
N PRO A 294 5.77 -12.36 42.23
CA PRO A 294 6.71 -12.85 43.24
C PRO A 294 8.07 -13.22 42.65
#